data_AF-A0AAF0DWL5-F1
#
_entry.id   AF-A0AAF0DWL5-F1
#
_cell.length_a   1.000
_cell.length_b   1.000
_cell.length_c   1.000
_cell.angle_alpha   90.00
_cell.angle_beta   90.00
_cell.angle_gamma   90.00
#
_symmetry.space_group_name_H-M   'P 1'
#
loop_
_entity.id
_entity.type
_entity.pdbx_description
1 polymer ?
#
loop_
_entity_poly.entity_id
_entity_poly.type
_entity_poly.pdbx_seq_one_letter_code
_entity_poly.pdbx_strand_id
1 'polypeptide(L)'
;MAFSDRIIGGAFLAVATFVFVYYTLWALVTPFFPADASIQGYFPPRVWAVRLPAILLVLGLSFIGAFIASVVRKQAIARKEKEARKGA
;
A
#
# COMPACT_ATOMS: atom_id res chain seq x y z
N MET A 1 -24.91 9.04 -14.81
CA MET A 1 -23.73 8.23 -14.44
C MET A 1 -22.54 9.14 -14.14
N ALA A 2 -22.04 9.94 -15.09
CA ALA A 2 -20.87 10.82 -14.91
C ALA A 2 -20.88 11.79 -13.69
N PHE A 3 -22.04 12.29 -13.25
CA PHE A 3 -22.12 13.17 -12.07
C PHE A 3 -21.92 12.41 -10.75
N SER A 4 -22.46 11.19 -10.65
CA SER A 4 -22.25 10.32 -9.49
C SER A 4 -20.78 9.91 -9.38
N ASP A 5 -20.15 9.59 -10.51
CA ASP A 5 -18.74 9.20 -10.55
C ASP A 5 -17.82 10.36 -10.13
N ARG A 6 -18.16 11.60 -10.52
CA ARG A 6 -17.45 12.81 -10.10
C ARG A 6 -17.58 13.08 -8.60
N ILE A 7 -18.76 12.89 -8.01
CA ILE A 7 -18.95 13.06 -6.57
C ILE A 7 -18.15 12.01 -5.80
N ILE A 8 -18.22 10.76 -6.22
CA ILE A 8 -17.49 9.66 -5.56
C ILE A 8 -15.98 9.89 -5.66
N GLY A 9 -15.48 10.26 -6.85
CA GLY A 9 -14.07 10.60 -7.04
C GLY A 9 -13.65 11.80 -6.19
N GLY A 10 -14.47 12.84 -6.13
CA GLY A 10 -14.23 14.02 -5.29
C GLY A 10 -14.21 13.68 -3.79
N ALA A 11 -15.12 12.83 -3.33
CA ALA A 11 -15.15 12.36 -1.94
C ALA A 11 -13.89 11.56 -1.59
N PHE A 12 -13.47 10.62 -2.47
CA PHE A 12 -12.23 9.89 -2.26
C PHE A 12 -11.00 10.80 -2.25
N LEU A 13 -10.96 11.80 -3.14
CA LEU A 13 -9.86 12.77 -3.16
C LEU A 13 -9.81 13.60 -1.87
N ALA A 14 -10.96 14.04 -1.37
CA ALA A 14 -11.05 14.80 -0.12
C ALA A 14 -10.57 13.95 1.08
N VAL A 15 -11.03 12.69 1.17
CA VAL A 15 -10.60 11.75 2.21
C VAL A 15 -9.10 11.47 2.11
N ALA A 16 -8.59 11.19 0.91
CA ALA A 16 -7.17 10.95 0.68
C ALA A 16 -6.32 12.16 1.08
N THR A 17 -6.76 13.37 0.73
CA THR A 17 -6.08 14.62 1.09
C THR A 17 -6.05 14.81 2.60
N PHE A 18 -7.18 14.59 3.29
CA PHE A 18 -7.25 14.69 4.75
C PHE A 18 -6.29 13.72 5.44
N VAL A 19 -6.34 12.44 5.05
CA VAL A 19 -5.47 11.39 5.60
C VAL A 19 -4.00 11.71 5.31
N PHE A 20 -3.68 12.17 4.10
CA PHE A 20 -2.32 12.55 3.71
C PHE A 20 -1.78 13.69 4.58
N VAL A 21 -2.54 14.76 4.77
CA VAL A 21 -2.11 15.89 5.62
C VAL A 21 -1.93 15.44 7.06
N TYR A 22 -2.90 14.70 7.62
CA TYR A 22 -2.81 14.20 8.99
C TYR A 22 -1.57 13.31 9.18
N TYR A 23 -1.33 12.38 8.26
CA TYR A 23 -0.17 11.49 8.32
C TYR A 23 1.15 12.25 8.13
N THR A 24 1.18 13.24 7.24
CA THR A 24 2.38 14.07 7.01
C THR A 24 2.73 14.88 8.26
N LEU A 25 1.74 15.52 8.90
CA LEU A 25 1.94 16.23 10.15
C LEU A 25 2.38 15.26 11.25
N TRP A 26 1.74 14.09 11.36
CA TRP A 26 2.11 13.07 12.32
C TRP A 26 3.58 12.63 12.16
N ALA A 27 4.00 12.28 10.95
CA ALA A 27 5.33 11.75 10.69
C ALA A 27 6.43 12.82 10.79
N LEU A 28 6.17 14.04 10.30
CA LEU A 28 7.18 15.09 10.22
C LEU A 28 7.22 15.99 11.46
N VAL A 29 6.08 16.31 12.08
CA VAL A 29 6.04 17.30 13.17
C VAL A 29 6.36 16.66 14.53
N THR A 30 5.83 15.46 14.82
CA THR A 30 6.03 14.81 16.14
C THR A 30 7.47 14.58 16.59
N PRO A 31 8.49 14.33 15.72
CA PRO A 31 9.87 14.15 16.18
C PRO A 31 10.53 15.45 16.68
N PHE A 32 9.98 16.62 16.37
CA PHE A 32 10.53 17.90 16.83
C PHE A 32 10.08 18.29 18.24
N PHE A 33 9.12 17.58 18.82
CA PHE A 33 8.58 17.84 20.15
C PHE A 33 9.01 16.75 21.14
N PRO A 34 9.21 17.10 22.42
CA PRO A 34 9.52 16.11 23.43
C PRO A 34 8.31 15.18 23.68
N ALA A 35 8.56 14.03 24.31
CA ALA A 35 7.58 12.96 24.44
C ALA A 35 6.41 13.27 25.39
N ASP A 36 6.62 14.21 26.31
CA ASP A 36 5.68 14.71 27.31
C ASP A 36 4.85 15.92 26.82
N ALA A 37 5.16 16.46 25.64
CA ALA A 37 4.41 17.57 25.06
C ALA A 37 2.95 17.16 24.78
N SER A 38 1.99 18.02 25.13
CA SER A 38 0.55 17.78 24.92
C SER A 38 0.19 17.48 23.46
N ILE A 39 1.00 17.97 22.51
CA ILE A 39 0.83 17.70 21.09
C ILE A 39 0.90 16.20 20.74
N GLN A 40 1.65 15.41 21.51
CA GLN A 40 1.78 13.97 21.29
C GLN A 40 0.46 13.22 21.50
N GLY A 41 -0.49 13.80 22.26
CA GLY A 41 -1.82 13.21 22.49
C GLY A 41 -2.76 13.28 21.28
N TYR A 42 -2.48 14.14 20.29
CA TYR A 42 -3.29 14.24 19.06
C TYR A 42 -2.88 13.22 18.00
N PHE A 43 -1.77 12.51 18.22
CA PHE A 43 -1.17 11.60 17.25
C PHE A 43 -1.02 10.20 17.84
N PRO A 44 -1.09 9.14 17.01
CA PRO A 44 -0.73 7.82 17.47
C PRO A 44 0.76 7.74 17.85
N PRO A 45 1.18 6.70 18.59
CA PRO A 45 2.58 6.52 18.97
C PRO A 45 3.52 6.57 17.76
N ARG A 46 4.61 7.35 17.85
CA ARG A 46 5.56 7.62 16.76
C ARG A 46 6.10 6.38 16.06
N VAL A 47 6.22 5.26 16.79
CA VAL A 47 6.65 3.97 16.22
C VAL A 47 5.76 3.51 15.05
N TRP A 48 4.47 3.85 15.08
CA TRP A 48 3.54 3.49 14.02
C TRP A 48 3.69 4.34 12.77
N ALA A 49 4.18 5.59 12.89
CA ALA A 49 4.48 6.42 11.74
C ALA A 49 5.51 5.74 10.83
N VAL A 50 6.49 5.03 11.40
CA VAL A 50 7.54 4.32 10.64
C VAL A 50 7.12 2.89 10.26
N ARG A 51 6.43 2.17 11.17
CA ARG A 51 6.04 0.77 10.93
C ARG A 51 5.00 0.65 9.80
N LEU A 52 4.08 1.60 9.67
CA LEU A 52 2.98 1.52 8.71
C LEU A 52 3.49 1.51 7.25
N PRO A 53 4.37 2.45 6.81
CA PRO A 53 5.02 2.35 5.49
C PRO A 53 5.86 1.09 5.31
N ALA A 54 6.59 0.66 6.35
CA ALA A 54 7.43 -0.53 6.27
C ALA A 54 6.59 -1.80 6.02
N ILE A 55 5.47 -1.96 6.74
CA ILE A 55 4.53 -3.07 6.54
C ILE A 55 3.93 -3.02 5.14
N LEU A 56 3.48 -1.84 4.68
CA LEU A 56 2.94 -1.68 3.33
C LEU A 56 3.96 -2.06 2.26
N LEU A 57 5.22 -1.66 2.42
CA LEU A 57 6.30 -2.01 1.50
C LEU A 57 6.53 -3.52 1.47
N VAL A 58 6.65 -4.17 2.63
CA VAL A 58 6.85 -5.62 2.72
C VAL A 58 5.69 -6.38 2.12
N LEU A 59 4.44 -5.98 2.44
CA LEU A 59 3.24 -6.61 1.87
C LEU A 59 3.17 -6.42 0.35
N GLY A 60 3.45 -5.21 -0.14
CA GLY A 60 3.45 -4.90 -1.57
C GLY A 60 4.50 -5.73 -2.33
N LEU A 61 5.73 -5.77 -1.83
CA LEU A 61 6.80 -6.56 -2.42
C LEU A 61 6.50 -8.06 -2.38
N SER A 62 5.97 -8.55 -1.26
CA SER A 62 5.58 -9.96 -1.11
C SER A 62 4.48 -10.33 -2.09
N PHE A 63 3.49 -9.45 -2.26
CA PHE A 63 2.39 -9.64 -3.20
C PHE A 63 2.88 -9.67 -4.65
N ILE A 64 3.74 -8.73 -5.04
CA ILE A 64 4.35 -8.69 -6.37
C ILE A 64 5.18 -9.96 -6.62
N GLY A 65 6.02 -10.36 -5.66
CA GLY A 65 6.82 -11.57 -5.75
C GLY A 65 5.97 -12.83 -5.91
N ALA A 66 4.90 -12.96 -5.12
CA ALA A 66 3.96 -14.07 -5.21
C ALA A 66 3.23 -14.10 -6.57
N PHE A 67 2.84 -12.94 -7.09
CA PHE A 67 2.21 -12.81 -8.40
C PHE A 67 3.14 -13.26 -9.53
N ILE A 68 4.38 -12.77 -9.53
CA ILE A 68 5.39 -13.17 -10.53
C ILE A 68 5.63 -14.68 -10.45
N ALA A 69 5.82 -15.24 -9.25
CA ALA A 69 6.02 -16.67 -9.06
C ALA A 69 4.83 -17.49 -9.60
N SER A 70 3.60 -17.03 -9.37
CA SER A 70 2.38 -17.66 -9.90
C SER A 70 2.35 -17.65 -11.43
N VAL A 71 2.67 -16.52 -12.06
CA VAL A 71 2.70 -16.38 -13.52
C VAL A 71 3.78 -17.27 -14.14
N VAL A 72 5.01 -17.27 -13.58
CA VAL A 72 6.11 -18.11 -14.07
C VAL A 72 5.76 -19.60 -13.97
N ARG A 73 5.17 -20.04 -12.85
CA ARG A 73 4.71 -21.44 -12.69
C ARG A 73 3.70 -21.82 -13.75
N LYS A 74 2.69 -20.98 -14.00
CA LYS A 74 1.67 -21.22 -15.03
C LYS A 74 2.29 -21.32 -16.43
N GLN A 75 3.22 -20.43 -16.77
CA GLN A 75 3.91 -20.47 -18.07
C GLN A 75 4.77 -21.72 -18.24
N ALA A 76 5.48 -22.15 -17.19
CA ALA A 76 6.31 -23.36 -17.23
C ALA A 76 5.46 -24.62 -17.47
N ILE A 77 4.31 -24.73 -16.80
CA ILE A 77 3.35 -25.84 -17.01
C ILE A 77 2.82 -25.82 -18.45
N ALA A 78 2.38 -24.66 -18.93
CA ALA A 78 1.84 -24.52 -20.29
C ALA A 78 2.90 -24.81 -21.38
N ARG A 79 4.18 -24.47 -21.15
CA ARG A 79 5.28 -24.84 -22.06
C ARG A 79 5.49 -26.35 -22.11
N LYS A 80 5.55 -27.01 -20.95
CA LYS A 80 5.71 -28.47 -20.86
C LYS A 80 4.57 -29.21 -21.59
N GLU A 81 3.34 -28.74 -21.44
CA GLU A 81 2.19 -29.35 -22.14
C GLU A 81 2.29 -29.18 -23.67
N LYS A 82 2.74 -28.01 -24.15
CA LYS A 82 2.96 -27.77 -25.58
C LYS A 82 4.09 -28.62 -26.15
N GLU A 83 5.16 -28.83 -25.39
CA GLU A 83 6.29 -29.69 -25.78
C GLU A 83 5.85 -31.17 -25.84
N ALA A 84 5.09 -31.64 -24.85
CA ALA A 84 4.53 -32.99 -24.84
C ALA A 84 3.58 -33.26 -26.03
N ARG A 85 2.76 -32.28 -26.43
CA ARG A 85 1.86 -32.40 -27.60
C ARG A 85 2.57 -32.35 -28.96
N LYS A 86 3.80 -31.82 -29.04
CA LYS A 86 4.58 -31.77 -30.29
C LYS A 86 5.44 -33.01 -30.51
N GLY A 87 5.71 -33.78 -29.44
CA GLY A 87 6.48 -35.02 -29.50
C GLY A 87 5.63 -36.30 -29.58
N ALA A 88 4.30 -36.17 -29.55
CA ALA A 88 3.32 -37.23 -29.78
C ALA A 88 2.69 -37.05 -31.17
#